data_AF-A0AAE0YJQ4-F1
#
_entry.id   AF-A0AAE0YJQ4-F1
#
_cell.length_a   1.000
_cell.length_b   1.000
_cell.length_c   1.000
_cell.angle_alpha   90.00
_cell.angle_beta   90.00
_cell.angle_gamma   90.00
#
_symmetry.space_group_name_H-M   'P 1'
#
loop_
_entity.id
_entity.type
_entity.pdbx_description
1 polymer ?
#
loop_
_entity_poly.entity_id
_entity_poly.type
_entity_poly.pdbx_seq_one_letter_code
_entity_poly.pdbx_strand_id
1 'polypeptide(L)'
;MSRKMGPGVTPLFNMSSSMSGKMGPGVTPLFNMSSSMSRKMGPGVTPLFNMSSSMSRKMGPGVTPLFNMSSSMSGKIGPGVTPLFNMSSSMSRKMGPGVTPLFNMSSSMSGKIGPGVTPLFNMSSSMSGKIGPGVTPLFNMSSSMSGKRGPGVTPLFNMSSSMSGKRGDRIALKIIAPGTRFGQDFGFMLITFAPLC
;
A
#
# COMPACT_ATOMS: atom_id res chain seq x y z
N MET A 1 9.32 -26.35 8.27
CA MET A 1 9.93 -26.88 7.04
C MET A 1 10.74 -25.79 6.34
N SER A 2 12.05 -25.95 6.19
CA SER A 2 12.89 -25.11 5.32
C SER A 2 13.32 -25.95 4.13
N ARG A 3 12.69 -25.75 2.96
CA ARG A 3 13.18 -26.29 1.69
C ARG A 3 13.92 -25.17 0.97
N LYS A 4 15.20 -25.39 0.65
CA LYS A 4 15.91 -24.50 -0.28
C LYS A 4 15.39 -24.79 -1.68
N MET A 5 14.84 -23.77 -2.33
CA MET A 5 14.34 -23.84 -3.71
C MET A 5 15.36 -23.12 -4.60
N GLY A 6 15.68 -23.71 -5.75
CA GLY A 6 16.54 -23.09 -6.75
C GLY A 6 15.85 -21.95 -7.50
N PRO A 7 16.58 -21.17 -8.31
CA PRO A 7 16.00 -20.16 -9.20
C PRO A 7 15.03 -20.79 -10.22
N GLY A 8 14.00 -20.05 -10.62
CA GLY A 8 13.02 -20.45 -11.64
C GLY A 8 11.90 -21.38 -11.14
N VAL A 9 11.81 -21.65 -9.84
CA VAL A 9 10.81 -22.59 -9.30
C VAL A 9 9.61 -21.88 -8.69
N THR A 10 8.42 -22.42 -8.98
CA THR A 10 7.10 -21.93 -8.59
C THR A 10 6.44 -22.86 -7.55
N PRO A 11 6.93 -22.94 -6.30
CA PRO A 11 6.36 -23.88 -5.32
C PRO A 11 4.95 -23.46 -4.90
N LEU A 12 4.04 -24.44 -4.88
CA LEU A 12 2.70 -24.28 -4.31
C LEU A 12 2.68 -24.77 -2.86
N PHE A 13 2.22 -23.90 -1.96
CA PHE A 13 1.95 -24.21 -0.56
C PHE A 13 0.46 -24.03 -0.29
N ASN A 14 -0.23 -25.13 -0.01
CA ASN A 14 -1.60 -25.12 0.50
C ASN A 14 -1.58 -25.65 1.93
N MET A 15 -1.72 -24.78 2.94
CA MET A 15 -1.67 -25.19 4.34
C MET A 15 -2.72 -24.50 5.21
N SER A 16 -3.24 -25.26 6.17
CA SER A 16 -4.15 -24.78 7.21
C SER A 16 -3.43 -24.44 8.53
N SER A 17 -2.12 -24.65 8.60
CA SER A 17 -1.29 -24.44 9.80
C SER A 17 -0.31 -23.28 9.62
N SER A 18 0.07 -22.66 10.74
CA SER A 18 0.93 -21.47 10.71
C SER A 18 2.31 -21.80 10.14
N MET A 19 2.89 -20.86 9.41
CA MET A 19 4.19 -21.09 8.77
C MET A 19 5.13 -19.90 8.93
N SER A 20 6.40 -20.23 9.16
CA SER A 20 7.48 -19.26 9.24
C SER A 20 8.69 -19.69 8.41
N GLY A 21 9.42 -18.74 7.84
CA GLY A 21 10.63 -19.07 7.09
C GLY A 21 11.28 -17.92 6.33
N LYS A 22 12.35 -18.27 5.61
CA LYS A 22 13.07 -17.39 4.70
C LYS A 22 12.93 -17.90 3.27
N MET A 23 13.04 -17.00 2.30
CA MET A 23 13.05 -17.35 0.90
C MET A 23 14.24 -16.71 0.20
N GLY A 24 14.99 -17.52 -0.54
CA GLY A 24 16.13 -17.11 -1.36
C GLY A 24 15.68 -16.51 -2.70
N PRO A 25 16.64 -16.08 -3.54
CA PRO A 25 16.36 -15.37 -4.78
C PRO A 25 15.77 -16.25 -5.89
N GLY A 26 15.09 -15.62 -6.84
CA GLY A 26 14.69 -16.25 -8.11
C GLY A 26 13.50 -17.19 -8.00
N VAL A 27 12.63 -17.05 -7.01
CA VAL A 27 11.50 -17.95 -6.78
C VAL A 27 10.17 -17.21 -6.81
N THR A 28 9.14 -17.93 -7.26
CA THR A 28 7.79 -17.43 -7.55
C THR A 28 6.75 -18.24 -6.74
N PRO A 29 6.83 -18.28 -5.40
CA PRO A 29 5.96 -19.16 -4.62
C PRO A 29 4.49 -18.73 -4.70
N LEU A 30 3.61 -19.73 -4.66
CA LEU A 30 2.18 -19.54 -4.46
C LEU A 30 1.79 -20.04 -3.07
N PHE A 31 1.24 -19.16 -2.24
CA PHE A 31 0.72 -19.47 -0.92
C PHE A 31 -0.80 -19.38 -0.94
N ASN A 32 -1.47 -20.49 -0.62
CA ASN A 32 -2.87 -20.52 -0.24
C ASN A 32 -2.96 -20.97 1.23
N MET A 33 -3.28 -20.05 2.13
CA MET A 33 -3.21 -20.33 3.57
C MET A 33 -4.44 -19.82 4.31
N SER A 34 -4.97 -20.62 5.23
CA SER A 34 -6.05 -20.20 6.14
C SER A 34 -5.59 -19.78 7.53
N SER A 35 -4.27 -19.75 7.75
CA SER A 35 -3.64 -19.50 9.06
C SER A 35 -2.50 -18.49 8.96
N SER A 36 -1.84 -18.20 10.10
CA SER A 36 -0.92 -17.06 10.21
C SER A 36 0.42 -17.34 9.57
N MET A 37 1.01 -16.30 8.97
CA MET A 37 2.25 -16.44 8.20
C MET A 37 3.28 -15.37 8.57
N SER A 38 4.52 -15.80 8.77
CA SER A 38 5.67 -14.92 9.07
C SER A 38 6.87 -15.19 8.14
N ARG A 39 7.19 -14.27 7.22
CA ARG A 39 8.33 -14.47 6.28
C ARG A 39 9.31 -13.31 6.18
N LYS A 40 10.56 -13.69 5.87
CA LYS A 40 11.58 -12.80 5.29
C LYS A 40 11.84 -13.19 3.83
N MET A 41 11.64 -12.27 2.91
CA MET A 41 11.88 -12.47 1.48
C MET A 41 13.16 -11.76 1.06
N GLY A 42 14.08 -12.51 0.45
CA GLY A 42 15.29 -11.97 -0.16
C GLY A 42 15.03 -11.36 -1.55
N PRO A 43 16.08 -10.92 -2.25
CA PRO A 43 15.96 -10.23 -3.54
C PRO A 43 15.42 -11.10 -4.67
N GLY A 44 14.73 -10.51 -5.65
CA GLY A 44 14.28 -11.21 -6.86
C GLY A 44 13.23 -12.28 -6.59
N VAL A 45 12.37 -12.07 -5.60
CA VAL A 45 11.29 -12.99 -5.23
C VAL A 45 9.95 -12.36 -5.60
N THR A 46 9.07 -13.13 -6.25
CA THR A 46 7.78 -12.65 -6.78
C THR A 46 6.63 -13.51 -6.24
N PRO A 47 6.36 -13.44 -4.92
CA PRO A 47 5.42 -14.34 -4.28
C PRO A 47 3.97 -13.93 -4.53
N LEU A 48 3.11 -14.92 -4.74
CA LEU A 48 1.66 -14.76 -4.75
C LEU A 48 1.09 -15.31 -3.44
N PHE A 49 0.36 -14.48 -2.71
CA PHE A 49 -0.31 -14.85 -1.47
C PHE A 49 -1.82 -14.71 -1.65
N ASN A 50 -2.53 -15.80 -1.39
CA ASN A 50 -3.96 -15.81 -1.14
C ASN A 50 -4.15 -16.30 0.30
N MET A 51 -4.49 -15.41 1.23
CA MET A 51 -4.69 -15.83 2.62
C MET A 51 -5.92 -15.24 3.29
N SER A 52 -6.56 -16.07 4.11
CA SER A 52 -7.71 -15.67 4.93
C SER A 52 -7.35 -15.28 6.36
N SER A 53 -6.06 -15.29 6.72
CA SER A 53 -5.58 -14.95 8.07
C SER A 53 -4.34 -14.02 8.06
N SER A 54 -3.98 -13.52 9.24
CA SER A 54 -2.95 -12.50 9.44
C SER A 54 -1.57 -12.84 8.84
N MET A 55 -0.93 -11.83 8.25
CA MET A 55 0.42 -11.94 7.67
C MET A 55 1.38 -10.91 8.29
N SER A 56 2.54 -11.38 8.76
CA SER A 56 3.67 -10.52 9.13
C SER A 56 4.87 -10.77 8.21
N ARG A 57 5.55 -9.72 7.73
CA ARG A 57 6.74 -9.93 6.89
C ARG A 57 7.77 -8.81 6.87
N LYS A 58 8.95 -9.17 6.37
CA LYS A 58 10.01 -8.24 5.94
C LYS A 58 10.42 -8.59 4.51
N MET A 59 10.33 -7.63 3.60
CA MET A 59 10.73 -7.81 2.19
C MET A 59 12.01 -7.02 1.92
N GLY A 60 13.01 -7.71 1.36
CA GLY A 60 14.23 -7.11 0.85
C GLY A 60 14.04 -6.46 -0.52
N PRO A 61 15.13 -5.95 -1.13
CA PRO A 61 15.06 -5.21 -2.39
C PRO A 61 14.64 -6.05 -3.59
N GLY A 62 13.97 -5.45 -4.59
CA GLY A 62 13.64 -6.15 -5.85
C GLY A 62 12.61 -7.27 -5.69
N VAL A 63 11.72 -7.16 -4.69
CA VAL A 63 10.61 -8.10 -4.46
C VAL A 63 9.34 -7.52 -5.08
N THR A 64 8.61 -8.31 -5.86
CA THR A 64 7.36 -7.87 -6.54
C THR A 64 6.19 -8.78 -6.18
N PRO A 65 5.68 -8.65 -4.94
CA PRO A 65 4.70 -9.58 -4.41
C PRO A 65 3.27 -9.19 -4.78
N LEU A 66 2.41 -10.19 -4.95
CA LEU A 66 0.98 -10.02 -5.09
C LEU A 66 0.27 -10.61 -3.87
N PHE A 67 -0.61 -9.83 -3.25
CA PHE A 67 -1.38 -10.25 -2.10
C PHE A 67 -2.88 -10.10 -2.38
N ASN A 68 -3.61 -11.18 -2.18
CA ASN A 68 -5.05 -11.21 -2.03
C ASN A 68 -5.37 -11.69 -0.61
N MET A 69 -5.92 -10.82 0.23
CA MET A 69 -6.07 -11.11 1.66
C MET A 69 -7.40 -10.62 2.20
N SER A 70 -8.12 -11.46 2.94
CA SER A 70 -9.34 -11.04 3.65
C SER A 70 -9.08 -10.57 5.09
N SER A 71 -7.82 -10.56 5.54
CA SER A 71 -7.44 -10.34 6.95
C SER A 71 -6.17 -9.49 7.11
N SER A 72 -5.84 -9.16 8.36
CA SER A 72 -4.95 -8.06 8.69
C SER A 72 -3.51 -8.35 8.29
N MET A 73 -2.79 -7.29 7.92
CA MET A 73 -1.41 -7.45 7.48
C MET A 73 -0.50 -6.42 8.13
N SER A 74 0.68 -6.88 8.53
CA SER A 74 1.73 -6.03 9.09
C SER A 74 3.09 -6.30 8.44
N GLY A 75 3.96 -5.29 8.39
CA GLY A 75 5.35 -5.54 8.01
C GLY A 75 6.18 -4.34 7.57
N LYS A 76 7.40 -4.66 7.14
CA LYS A 76 8.36 -3.71 6.57
C LYS A 76 8.68 -4.07 5.13
N ILE A 77 8.73 -3.05 4.28
CA ILE A 77 9.10 -3.15 2.87
C ILE A 77 10.40 -2.38 2.68
N GLY A 78 11.43 -3.09 2.23
CA GLY A 78 12.72 -2.51 1.86
C GLY A 78 12.65 -1.74 0.53
N PRO A 79 13.78 -1.18 0.08
CA PRO A 79 13.81 -0.32 -1.09
C PRO A 79 13.56 -1.08 -2.40
N GLY A 80 13.02 -0.43 -3.42
CA GLY A 80 12.86 -1.02 -4.77
C GLY A 80 11.91 -2.21 -4.82
N VAL A 81 10.86 -2.21 -4.00
CA VAL A 81 9.79 -3.22 -3.99
C VAL A 81 8.55 -2.63 -4.64
N THR A 82 7.88 -3.41 -5.49
CA THR A 82 6.66 -2.99 -6.21
C THR A 82 5.49 -3.91 -5.87
N PRO A 83 4.94 -3.82 -4.65
CA PRO A 83 3.93 -4.76 -4.21
C PRO A 83 2.52 -4.38 -4.70
N LEU A 84 1.72 -5.40 -5.01
CA LEU A 84 0.30 -5.26 -5.29
C LEU A 84 -0.51 -5.86 -4.14
N PHE A 85 -1.41 -5.05 -3.57
CA PHE A 85 -2.30 -5.43 -2.48
C PHE A 85 -3.74 -5.34 -2.94
N ASN A 86 -4.46 -6.45 -2.84
CA ASN A 86 -5.91 -6.49 -2.83
C ASN A 86 -6.33 -7.00 -1.44
N MET A 87 -6.84 -6.11 -0.58
CA MET A 87 -7.17 -6.49 0.79
C MET A 87 -8.55 -6.02 1.25
N SER A 88 -9.27 -6.91 1.93
CA SER A 88 -10.57 -6.59 2.53
C SER A 88 -10.48 -6.03 3.95
N SER A 89 -9.28 -5.98 4.54
CA SER A 89 -9.08 -5.63 5.97
C SER A 89 -7.78 -4.83 6.21
N SER A 90 -7.52 -4.49 7.49
CA SER A 90 -6.60 -3.44 7.88
C SER A 90 -5.12 -3.75 7.58
N MET A 91 -4.40 -2.68 7.25
CA MET A 91 -3.01 -2.73 6.79
C MET A 91 -2.12 -1.84 7.66
N SER A 92 -1.08 -2.39 8.28
CA SER A 92 -0.04 -1.60 8.98
C SER A 92 1.35 -1.75 8.36
N ARG A 93 1.94 -0.66 7.85
CA ARG A 93 3.18 -0.72 7.04
C ARG A 93 4.25 0.30 7.38
N LYS A 94 5.51 -0.11 7.19
CA LYS A 94 6.64 0.80 6.99
C LYS A 94 7.26 0.53 5.62
N MET A 95 7.23 1.51 4.73
CA MET A 95 7.79 1.41 3.39
C MET A 95 9.08 2.23 3.31
N GLY A 96 10.15 1.60 2.83
CA GLY A 96 11.43 2.25 2.58
C GLY A 96 11.41 3.08 1.29
N PRO A 97 12.58 3.63 0.91
CA PRO A 97 12.70 4.48 -0.27
C PRO A 97 12.46 3.75 -1.60
N GLY A 98 11.94 4.43 -2.62
CA GLY A 98 11.81 3.87 -3.98
C GLY A 98 10.84 2.68 -4.09
N VAL A 99 9.89 2.58 -3.16
CA VAL A 99 8.80 1.58 -3.22
C VAL A 99 7.66 2.16 -4.06
N THR A 100 7.07 1.37 -4.95
CA THR A 100 5.94 1.78 -5.80
C THR A 100 4.75 0.83 -5.60
N PRO A 101 4.07 0.93 -4.45
CA PRO A 101 3.01 0.00 -4.11
C PRO A 101 1.69 0.38 -4.80
N LEU A 102 0.92 -0.64 -5.18
CA LEU A 102 -0.46 -0.50 -5.60
C LEU A 102 -1.36 -1.13 -4.53
N PHE A 103 -2.26 -0.32 -3.98
CA PHE A 103 -3.23 -0.73 -2.98
C PHE A 103 -4.65 -0.64 -3.54
N ASN A 104 -5.36 -1.75 -3.48
CA ASN A 104 -6.82 -1.82 -3.60
C ASN A 104 -7.35 -2.36 -2.27
N MET A 105 -7.95 -1.49 -1.44
CA MET A 105 -8.36 -1.87 -0.08
C MET A 105 -9.76 -1.35 0.28
N SER A 106 -10.62 -2.22 0.81
CA SER A 106 -11.93 -1.79 1.32
C SER A 106 -11.88 -1.21 2.74
N SER A 107 -10.73 -1.28 3.42
CA SER A 107 -10.58 -0.94 4.83
C SER A 107 -9.29 -0.12 5.11
N SER A 108 -8.99 0.12 6.39
CA SER A 108 -8.11 1.20 6.82
C SER A 108 -6.62 0.86 6.68
N MET A 109 -5.84 1.89 6.37
CA MET A 109 -4.38 1.80 6.33
C MET A 109 -3.73 2.67 7.41
N SER A 110 -2.73 2.11 8.09
CA SER A 110 -1.84 2.83 9.00
C SER A 110 -0.37 2.63 8.59
N GLY A 111 0.47 3.67 8.69
CA GLY A 111 1.89 3.44 8.43
C GLY A 111 2.82 4.62 8.29
N LYS A 112 4.05 4.29 7.89
CA LYS A 112 5.09 5.24 7.50
C LYS A 112 5.51 4.98 6.05
N ILE A 113 5.47 6.01 5.23
CA ILE A 113 5.97 6.01 3.87
C ILE A 113 7.29 6.75 3.85
N GLY A 114 8.35 6.10 3.41
CA GLY A 114 9.69 6.67 3.26
C GLY A 114 9.77 7.65 2.07
N PRO A 115 10.94 8.26 1.86
CA PRO A 115 11.14 9.23 0.77
C PRO A 115 11.11 8.57 -0.62
N GLY A 116 10.68 9.32 -1.64
CA GLY A 116 10.72 8.84 -3.03
C GLY A 116 9.82 7.64 -3.33
N VAL A 117 8.77 7.43 -2.52
CA VAL A 117 7.74 6.40 -2.76
C VAL A 117 6.65 7.02 -3.64
N THR A 118 6.14 6.25 -4.61
CA THR A 118 5.04 6.66 -5.49
C THR A 118 3.87 5.69 -5.36
N PRO A 119 3.12 5.74 -4.25
CA PRO A 119 2.04 4.79 -4.02
C PRO A 119 0.77 5.16 -4.80
N LEU A 120 0.10 4.15 -5.35
CA LEU A 120 -1.25 4.27 -5.87
C LEU A 120 -2.22 3.62 -4.87
N PHE A 121 -3.16 4.41 -4.38
CA PHE A 121 -4.19 4.00 -3.45
C PHE A 121 -5.56 4.06 -4.10
N ASN A 122 -6.25 2.93 -4.13
CA ASN A 122 -7.69 2.84 -4.35
C ASN A 122 -8.31 2.29 -3.05
N MET A 123 -8.92 3.15 -2.25
CA MET A 123 -9.41 2.75 -0.92
C MET A 123 -10.82 3.25 -0.60
N SER A 124 -11.66 2.36 -0.08
CA SER A 124 -13.02 2.73 0.36
C SER A 124 -13.05 3.41 1.73
N SER A 125 -11.94 3.38 2.47
CA SER A 125 -11.89 3.86 3.86
C SER A 125 -10.62 4.68 4.15
N SER A 126 -10.27 4.84 5.43
CA SER A 126 -9.36 5.89 5.90
C SER A 126 -7.89 5.48 5.89
N MET A 127 -7.03 6.48 5.77
CA MET A 127 -5.59 6.31 5.90
C MET A 127 -5.00 7.23 6.96
N SER A 128 -4.11 6.66 7.79
CA SER A 128 -3.41 7.37 8.87
C SER A 128 -1.90 7.13 8.80
N GLY A 129 -1.07 8.16 8.98
CA GLY A 129 0.37 7.91 9.00
C GLY A 129 1.33 9.09 8.90
N LYS A 130 2.57 8.76 8.58
CA LYS A 130 3.62 9.72 8.23
C LYS A 130 4.09 9.47 6.81
N ILE A 131 4.14 10.53 6.00
CA ILE A 131 4.69 10.48 4.65
C ILE A 131 6.00 11.28 4.66
N GLY A 132 7.09 10.63 4.23
CA GLY A 132 8.41 11.25 4.08
C GLY A 132 8.47 12.23 2.91
N PRO A 133 9.62 12.89 2.70
CA PRO A 133 9.77 13.89 1.65
C PRO A 133 9.78 13.30 0.24
N GLY A 134 9.38 14.09 -0.76
CA GLY A 134 9.45 13.71 -2.18
C GLY A 134 8.58 12.50 -2.56
N VAL A 135 7.46 12.30 -1.86
CA VAL A 135 6.47 11.25 -2.17
C VAL A 135 5.38 11.83 -3.04
N THR A 136 5.03 11.14 -4.12
CA THR A 136 3.96 11.54 -5.05
C THR A 136 2.83 10.50 -5.06
N PRO A 137 1.99 10.47 -4.00
CA PRO A 137 0.93 9.49 -3.90
C PRO A 137 -0.26 9.86 -4.80
N LEU A 138 -0.83 8.88 -5.49
CA LEU A 138 -2.11 9.01 -6.17
C LEU A 138 -3.20 8.34 -5.32
N PHE A 139 -4.21 9.09 -4.96
CA PHE A 139 -5.30 8.65 -4.10
C PHE A 139 -6.62 8.68 -4.85
N ASN A 140 -7.27 7.54 -4.93
CA ASN A 140 -8.69 7.38 -5.21
C ASN A 140 -9.34 6.87 -3.92
N MET A 141 -9.98 7.74 -3.14
CA MET A 141 -10.51 7.36 -1.84
C MET A 141 -11.90 7.90 -1.55
N SER A 142 -12.74 7.09 -0.91
CA SER A 142 -14.11 7.48 -0.52
C SER A 142 -14.16 8.29 0.77
N SER A 143 -13.13 8.19 1.62
CA SER A 143 -13.13 8.74 2.98
C SER A 143 -11.92 9.66 3.26
N SER A 144 -11.43 9.68 4.50
CA SER A 144 -10.46 10.66 5.00
C SER A 144 -9.01 10.17 5.07
N MET A 145 -8.10 11.14 5.00
CA MET A 145 -6.66 10.96 5.18
C MET A 145 -6.20 11.83 6.34
N SER A 146 -5.46 11.24 7.28
CA SER A 146 -4.89 11.92 8.45
C SER A 146 -3.39 11.62 8.60
N GLY A 147 -2.59 12.62 9.01
CA GLY A 147 -1.17 12.37 9.22
C GLY A 147 -0.24 13.57 9.08
N LYS A 148 1.05 13.30 9.24
CA LYS A 148 2.14 14.27 8.99
C LYS A 148 2.72 14.03 7.60
N ARG A 149 2.95 15.10 6.84
CA ARG A 149 3.63 15.06 5.54
C ARG A 149 4.96 15.81 5.63
N GLY A 150 6.01 15.19 5.12
CA GLY A 150 7.29 15.84 4.89
C GLY A 150 7.23 16.84 3.73
N PRO A 151 8.30 17.62 3.53
CA PRO A 151 8.39 18.58 2.45
C PRO A 151 8.39 17.90 1.08
N GLY A 152 7.84 18.58 0.05
CA GLY A 152 7.81 18.06 -1.32
C GLY A 152 6.86 16.88 -1.53
N VAL A 153 5.91 16.64 -0.63
CA VAL A 153 4.82 15.68 -0.85
C VAL A 153 3.75 16.31 -1.73
N THR A 154 3.63 15.81 -2.97
CA THR A 154 2.68 16.29 -3.98
C THR A 154 1.65 15.19 -4.29
N PRO A 155 0.60 15.07 -3.46
CA PRO A 155 -0.44 14.10 -3.68
C PRO A 155 -1.38 14.54 -4.81
N LEU A 156 -1.84 13.58 -5.60
CA LEU A 156 -2.96 13.75 -6.52
C LEU A 156 -4.18 13.05 -5.93
N PHE A 157 -5.31 13.74 -5.86
CA PHE A 157 -6.53 13.24 -5.22
C PHE A 157 -7.70 13.19 -6.19
N ASN A 158 -8.39 12.06 -6.15
CA ASN A 158 -9.78 11.88 -6.55
C ASN A 158 -10.54 11.38 -5.30
N MET A 159 -11.25 12.28 -4.61
CA MET A 159 -11.94 11.94 -3.35
C MET A 159 -13.31 12.57 -3.27
N SER A 160 -14.23 11.87 -2.60
CA SER A 160 -15.59 12.34 -2.33
C SER A 160 -15.76 13.04 -0.96
N SER A 161 -14.73 13.11 -0.10
CA SER A 161 -14.81 13.71 1.25
C SER A 161 -13.56 14.53 1.67
N SER A 162 -13.53 15.03 2.92
CA SER A 162 -12.61 16.08 3.42
C SER A 162 -11.26 15.57 3.95
N MET A 163 -10.25 16.46 3.97
CA MET A 163 -8.89 16.19 4.47
C MET A 163 -8.58 16.94 5.77
N SER A 164 -7.78 16.32 6.65
CA SER A 164 -7.20 16.97 7.84
C SER A 164 -5.74 16.53 8.05
N GLY A 165 -4.80 17.47 8.14
CA GLY A 165 -3.40 17.16 8.43
C GLY A 165 -2.47 18.38 8.47
N LYS A 166 -1.48 18.34 9.37
CA LYS A 166 -0.47 19.41 9.52
C LYS A 166 0.61 19.26 8.41
N ARG A 167 0.82 20.30 7.60
CA ARG A 167 1.75 20.33 6.46
C ARG A 167 2.95 21.24 6.76
N GLY A 168 4.13 20.86 6.27
CA GLY A 168 5.17 21.82 5.89
C GLY A 168 5.04 22.06 4.39
N ASP A 169 4.64 23.27 4.02
CA ASP A 169 4.61 23.96 2.72
C ASP A 169 4.19 23.24 1.41
N ARG A 170 3.19 23.88 0.76
CA ARG A 170 2.72 23.87 -0.65
C ARG A 170 1.77 22.77 -1.17
N ILE A 171 1.08 23.12 -2.27
CA ILE A 171 -0.32 22.89 -2.73
C ILE A 171 -0.78 21.42 -2.89
N ALA A 172 -2.09 21.16 -2.75
CA ALA A 172 -2.74 19.90 -3.14
C ALA A 172 -3.71 20.16 -4.31
N LEU A 173 -3.67 19.33 -5.35
CA LEU A 173 -4.63 19.41 -6.46
C LEU A 173 -5.86 18.58 -6.10
N LYS A 174 -7.02 19.24 -5.96
CA LYS A 174 -8.30 18.59 -5.68
C LYS A 174 -9.14 18.57 -6.95
N ILE A 175 -9.40 17.38 -7.48
CA ILE A 175 -10.37 17.20 -8.58
C ILE A 175 -11.68 16.75 -7.94
N ILE A 176 -12.72 17.58 -8.07
CA ILE A 176 -14.06 17.31 -7.51
C ILE A 176 -14.94 16.73 -8.61
N ALA A 177 -15.57 15.59 -8.34
CA ALA A 177 -16.51 14.95 -9.27
C ALA A 177 -17.82 15.76 -9.41
N PRO A 178 -18.43 15.78 -10.61
CA PRO A 178 -19.60 16.61 -10.93
C PRO A 178 -20.88 16.25 -10.14
N GLY A 179 -20.94 15.08 -9.50
CA GLY A 179 -22.12 14.62 -8.74
C GLY A 179 -22.22 15.10 -7.29
N THR A 180 -21.26 15.88 -6.80
CA THR A 180 -21.34 16.46 -5.44
C THR A 180 -22.18 17.74 -5.43
N ARG A 181 -22.80 18.09 -4.30
CA ARG A 181 -23.63 19.30 -4.16
C ARG A 181 -22.90 20.60 -4.61
N PHE A 182 -21.57 20.61 -4.54
CA PHE A 182 -20.69 21.69 -5.03
C PHE A 182 -20.37 21.61 -6.53
N GLY A 183 -20.44 20.43 -7.14
CA GLY A 183 -20.25 20.21 -8.59
C GLY A 183 -21.53 20.43 -9.41
N GLN A 184 -22.70 20.36 -8.77
CA GLN A 184 -23.99 20.64 -9.41
C GLN A 184 -24.21 22.13 -9.72
N ASP A 185 -23.60 23.03 -8.93
CA ASP A 185 -23.78 24.48 -9.12
C ASP A 185 -23.01 25.06 -10.33
N PHE A 186 -22.01 24.35 -10.87
CA PHE A 186 -21.10 24.92 -11.88
C PHE A 186 -20.94 24.12 -13.18
N GLY A 187 -21.63 22.98 -13.34
CA GLY A 187 -21.77 22.28 -14.64
C GLY A 187 -20.48 21.73 -15.30
N PHE A 188 -19.29 21.97 -14.74
CA PHE A 188 -18.00 21.54 -15.31
C PHE A 188 -16.99 21.12 -14.22
N MET A 189 -15.97 20.36 -14.66
CA MET A 189 -14.83 19.91 -13.86
C MET A 189 -14.11 21.11 -13.22
N LEU A 190 -14.27 21.28 -11.90
CA LEU A 190 -13.68 22.39 -11.16
C LEU A 190 -12.26 22.03 -10.69
N ILE A 191 -11.23 22.60 -11.33
CA ILE A 191 -9.85 22.56 -10.85
C ILE A 191 -9.71 23.64 -9.78
N THR A 192 -9.63 23.24 -8.51
CA THR A 192 -9.40 24.19 -7.40
C THR A 192 -7.98 24.07 -6.87
N PHE A 193 -7.25 25.19 -6.87
CA PHE A 193 -6.00 25.34 -6.15
C PHE A 193 -6.32 25.89 -4.77
N ALA A 194 -6.25 25.05 -3.74
CA ALA A 194 -6.45 25.51 -2.36
C ALA A 194 -5.08 25.87 -1.74
N PRO A 195 -4.81 27.14 -1.41
CA PRO A 195 -3.85 27.46 -0.38
C PRO A 195 -4.44 27.00 0.97
N LEU A 196 -3.67 26.27 1.77
CA LEU A 196 -4.06 25.87 3.11
C LEU A 196 -3.27 26.74 4.09
N CYS A 197 -3.92 27.76 4.65
CA CYS A 197 -3.44 28.52 5.80
C CYS A 197 -3.34 27.62 7.04
#